data_AF-A0A8H5I149-F1
#
_entry.id   AF-A0A8H5I149-F1
#
_cell.length_a   1.000
_cell.length_b   1.000
_cell.length_c   1.000
_cell.angle_alpha   90.00
_cell.angle_beta   90.00
_cell.angle_gamma   90.00
#
_symmetry.space_group_name_H-M   'P 1'
#
loop_
_entity.id
_entity.type
_entity.pdbx_description
1 polymer ?
#
loop_
_entity_poly.entity_id
_entity_poly.type
_entity_poly.pdbx_seq_one_letter_code
_entity_poly.pdbx_strand_id
1 'polypeptide(L)' 'MQLNISFRFLNIRLDNITVLDEARHPHMMAVKNCFIRGSVVRYVQLPAEHVDTQLLEDATRREAQSQAKR' A
#
# COMPACT_ATOMS: atom_id res chain seq x y z
N MET A 1 -10.31 -6.15 -5.65
CA MET A 1 -8.93 -6.29 -5.14
C MET A 1 -8.96 -6.07 -3.64
N GLN A 2 -8.58 -7.06 -2.84
CA GLN A 2 -8.45 -6.90 -1.40
C GLN A 2 -7.00 -6.46 -1.09
N LEU A 3 -6.83 -5.37 -0.35
CA LEU A 3 -5.52 -4.84 0.05
C LEU A 3 -5.28 -5.14 1.54
N ASN A 4 -4.24 -5.92 1.86
CA ASN A 4 -3.85 -6.21 3.24
C ASN A 4 -2.42 -5.72 3.50
N ILE A 5 -2.24 -4.86 4.50
CA ILE A 5 -0.95 -4.23 4.84
C ILE A 5 -0.44 -4.73 6.20
N SER A 6 0.83 -5.10 6.27
CA SER A 6 1.51 -5.42 7.55
C SER A 6 2.19 -4.18 8.14
N PHE A 7 1.78 -3.75 9.33
CA PHE A 7 2.21 -2.46 9.93
C PHE A 7 3.73 -2.26 10.12
N ARG A 8 4.51 -3.30 10.47
CA ARG A 8 5.93 -3.13 10.80
C ARG A 8 6.86 -2.94 9.59
N PHE A 9 6.46 -3.42 8.41
CA PHE A 9 7.30 -3.44 7.20
C PHE A 9 6.58 -2.96 5.94
N LEU A 10 5.32 -2.54 6.07
CA LEU A 10 4.47 -2.08 4.97
C LEU A 10 4.39 -3.08 3.81
N ASN A 11 4.49 -4.38 4.12
CA ASN A 11 4.31 -5.42 3.11
C ASN A 11 2.84 -5.48 2.70
N ILE A 12 2.61 -5.74 1.41
CA ILE A 12 1.30 -5.65 0.77
C ILE A 12 0.96 -7.02 0.18
N ARG A 13 -0.21 -7.58 0.55
CA ARG A 13 -0.83 -8.68 -0.20
C ARG A 13 -1.94 -8.12 -1.07
N LEU A 14 -1.94 -8.52 -2.34
CA LEU A 14 -2.94 -8.17 -3.33
C LEU A 14 -3.53 -9.45 -3.91
N ASP A 15 -4.86 -9.49 -3.96
CA ASP A 15 -5.61 -10.57 -4.58
C ASP A 15 -6.34 -10.07 -5.83
N ASN A 16 -6.38 -10.93 -6.86
CA ASN A 16 -6.96 -10.66 -8.17
C ASN A 16 -6.41 -9.39 -8.84
N ILE A 17 -5.09 -9.37 -9.04
CA ILE A 17 -4.36 -8.25 -9.64
C ILE A 17 -4.49 -8.22 -11.17
N THR A 18 -4.31 -7.04 -11.72
CA THR A 18 -4.07 -6.79 -13.15
C THR A 18 -2.81 -5.96 -13.28
N VAL A 19 -1.91 -6.36 -14.17
CA VAL A 19 -0.64 -5.64 -14.36
C VAL A 19 -0.81 -4.58 -15.42
N LEU A 20 -0.36 -3.36 -15.12
CA LEU A 20 -0.32 -2.30 -16.12
C LEU A 20 0.73 -2.66 -17.18
N ASP A 21 0.37 -2.53 -18.46
CA ASP A 21 1.27 -2.81 -19.59
C ASP A 21 1.78 -4.27 -19.59
N GLU A 22 0.82 -5.19 -19.73
CA GLU A 22 1.05 -6.64 -19.74
C GLU A 22 2.04 -7.09 -20.83
N ALA A 23 2.06 -6.39 -21.97
CA ALA A 23 2.94 -6.70 -23.11
C ALA A 23 4.43 -6.60 -22.74
N ARG A 24 4.79 -5.66 -21.85
CA ARG A 24 6.16 -5.50 -21.35
C ARG A 24 6.50 -6.47 -20.23
N HIS A 25 5.51 -7.06 -19.57
CA HIS A 25 5.68 -7.93 -18.40
C HIS A 25 4.93 -9.26 -18.57
N PRO A 26 5.23 -10.06 -19.61
CA PRO A 26 4.45 -11.25 -19.95
C PRO A 26 4.49 -12.32 -18.84
N HIS A 27 5.56 -12.35 -18.03
CA HIS A 27 5.70 -13.27 -16.89
C HIS A 27 4.66 -13.05 -15.78
N MET A 28 4.03 -11.86 -15.73
CA MET A 28 3.01 -11.56 -14.72
C MET A 28 1.59 -11.94 -15.16
N MET A 29 1.36 -12.32 -16.41
CA MET A 29 0.02 -12.58 -16.93
C MET A 29 -0.71 -13.74 -16.24
N ALA A 30 0.02 -14.75 -15.75
CA ALA A 30 -0.57 -15.87 -15.03
C ALA A 30 -0.76 -15.59 -13.52
N VAL A 31 -0.24 -14.46 -13.01
CA VAL A 31 -0.21 -14.16 -11.58
C VAL A 31 -1.49 -13.45 -11.17
N LYS A 32 -2.34 -14.13 -10.40
CA LYS A 32 -3.58 -13.56 -9.86
C LYS A 32 -3.40 -12.91 -8.49
N ASN A 33 -2.54 -13.48 -7.64
CA ASN A 33 -2.30 -13.01 -6.29
C ASN A 33 -0.81 -12.76 -6.11
N CYS A 34 -0.45 -11.67 -5.42
CA CYS A 34 0.95 -11.33 -5.20
C CYS A 34 1.21 -10.78 -3.78
N PHE A 35 2.45 -10.94 -3.34
CA PHE A 35 2.97 -10.35 -2.12
C PHE A 35 4.14 -9.45 -2.46
N ILE A 36 4.03 -8.18 -2.10
CA ILE A 36 5.05 -7.16 -2.36
C ILE A 36 5.68 -6.75 -1.03
N ARG A 37 7.02 -6.82 -0.97
CA ARG A 37 7.78 -6.34 0.19
C ARG A 37 7.73 -4.82 0.24
N GLY A 38 7.40 -4.23 1.39
CA GLY A 38 7.20 -2.78 1.49
C GLY A 38 8.42 -1.95 1.07
N SER A 39 9.64 -2.47 1.24
CA SER A 39 10.88 -1.78 0.86
C SER A 39 11.07 -1.56 -0.64
N VAL A 40 10.33 -2.26 -1.51
CA VAL A 40 10.43 -2.09 -2.98
C VAL A 40 9.30 -1.24 -3.56
N VAL A 41 8.36 -0.79 -2.72
CA VAL A 41 7.20 0.00 -3.14
C VAL A 41 7.60 1.47 -3.24
N ARG A 42 7.38 2.08 -4.41
CA ARG A 42 7.58 3.53 -4.60
C ARG A 42 6.32 4.32 -4.31
N TYR A 43 5.18 3.88 -4.85
CA TYR A 43 3.90 4.55 -4.72
C TYR A 43 2.78 3.52 -4.53
N VAL A 44 1.79 3.89 -3.73
CA VAL A 44 0.50 3.21 -3.63
C VAL A 44 -0.55 4.25 -3.99
N GLN A 45 -1.22 4.07 -5.14
CA GLN A 45 -2.30 4.95 -5.56
C GLN A 45 -3.61 4.43 -4.98
N LEU A 46 -4.36 5.31 -4.32
CA LEU A 46 -5.65 5.02 -3.73
C LEU A 46 -6.68 6.03 -4.24
N PRO A 47 -7.94 5.63 -4.45
CA PRO A 47 -9.03 6.57 -4.73
C PRO A 47 -9.21 7.54 -3.56
N ALA A 48 -9.45 8.82 -3.86
CA ALA A 48 -9.56 9.86 -2.85
C ALA A 48 -10.77 9.64 -1.93
N GLU A 49 -11.86 9.07 -2.45
CA GLU A 49 -13.07 8.78 -1.67
C GLU A 49 -12.87 7.75 -0.55
N HIS A 50 -11.80 6.96 -0.61
CA HIS A 50 -11.46 5.97 0.41
C HIS A 50 -10.44 6.48 1.44
N VAL A 51 -10.05 7.75 1.36
CA VAL A 51 -9.04 8.36 2.23
C VAL A 51 -9.67 9.50 3.03
N ASP A 52 -9.91 9.25 4.31
CA ASP A 52 -10.27 10.33 5.26
C ASP A 52 -9.00 11.09 5.66
N THR A 53 -8.79 12.23 5.01
CA THR A 53 -7.60 13.07 5.24
C THR A 53 -7.61 13.71 6.62
N GLN A 54 -8.79 14.05 7.17
CA GLN A 54 -8.88 14.67 8.49
C GLN A 54 -8.44 13.69 9.57
N LEU A 55 -8.91 12.45 9.50
CA LEU A 55 -8.51 11.39 10.43
C LEU A 55 -7.00 11.10 10.33
N LEU A 56 -6.46 11.05 9.11
CA LEU A 56 -5.05 10.79 8.86
C LEU A 56 -4.15 11.89 9.43
N GLU A 57 -4.51 13.14 9.24
CA GLU A 57 -3.79 14.29 9.78
C GLU A 57 -3.78 14.29 11.31
N ASP A 58 -4.93 14.03 11.94
CA ASP A 58 -5.06 13.95 13.39
C ASP A 58 -4.21 12.83 13.98
N ALA A 59 -4.25 11.63 13.37
CA ALA A 59 -3.42 10.51 13.78
C ALA A 59 -1.92 10.85 13.66
N THR A 60 -1.52 11.47 12.55
CA THR A 60 -0.13 11.87 12.29
C THR A 60 0.38 12.88 13.32
N ARG A 61 -0.43 13.90 13.66
CA ARG A 61 -0.07 14.88 14.70
C ARG A 61 0.17 14.22 16.05
N ARG A 62 -0.70 13.28 16.45
CA ARG A 62 -0.58 12.55 17.73
C ARG A 62 0.65 11.66 17.77
N GLU A 63 0.96 10.96 16.66
CA GLU A 63 2.14 10.10 16.57
C GLU A 63 3.43 10.92 16.62
N ALA A 64 3.51 12.05 15.89
CA ALA A 64 4.66 12.94 15.92
C ALA A 64 4.95 13.50 17.32
N GLN A 65 3.91 13.92 18.06
CA GLN A 65 4.05 14.34 19.46
C GLN A 65 4.54 13.22 20.37
N SER A 66 4.12 11.98 20.11
CA SER A 66 4.53 10.81 20.88
C SER A 66 5.99 10.42 20.61
N GLN A 67 6.46 10.57 19.37
CA GLN A 67 7.87 10.39 19.02
C GLN A 67 8.76 11.48 19.61
N ALA A 68 8.33 12.74 19.61
CA ALA A 68 9.11 13.85 20.16
C ALA A 68 9.32 13.76 21.69
N LYS A 69 8.48 12.97 22.39
CA LYS A 69 8.61 12.71 23.83
C LYS A 69 9.50 11.52 24.16
N ARG A 70 9.89 10.70 23.18
CA ARG A 70 10.84 9.60 23.33
C ARG A 70 12.26 10.10 23.12
#